data_AF-A0A317IEF1-F1
#
_entry.id   AF-A0A317IEF1-F1
#
_cell.length_a   1.000
_cell.length_b   1.000
_cell.length_c   1.000
_cell.angle_alpha   90.00
_cell.angle_beta   90.00
_cell.angle_gamma   90.00
#
_symmetry.space_group_name_H-M   'P 1'
#
loop_
_entity.id
_entity.type
_entity.pdbx_description
1 polymer ?
#
loop_
_entity_poly.entity_id
_entity_poly.type
_entity_poly.pdbx_seq_one_letter_code
_entity_poly.pdbx_strand_id
1 'polypeptide(L)' 'GELGSREELNYIYRIMENGTGADRQLRKFAETGDLNQVVDYIIEETEQGLFEPSGVAGMHRG' A
#
# COMPACT_ATOMS: atom_id res chain seq x y z
N GLY A 1 -19.24 -11.79 -3.88
CA GLY A 1 -19.76 -10.46 -4.25
C GLY A 1 -18.66 -9.70 -4.95
N GLU A 2 -18.98 -8.95 -6.00
CA GLU A 2 -18.06 -8.19 -6.88
C GLU A 2 -17.07 -7.24 -6.19
N LEU A 3 -17.19 -7.03 -4.88
CA LEU A 3 -16.37 -6.12 -4.08
C LEU A 3 -14.89 -6.53 -4.03
N GLY A 4 -14.58 -7.82 -3.86
CA GLY A 4 -13.19 -8.29 -3.83
C GLY A 4 -12.46 -8.14 -5.16
N SER A 5 -13.17 -8.16 -6.30
CA SER A 5 -12.53 -7.97 -7.61
C SER A 5 -12.15 -6.51 -7.87
N ARG A 6 -12.85 -5.54 -7.27
CA ARG A 6 -12.55 -4.12 -7.46
C ARG A 6 -11.30 -3.70 -6.67
N GLU A 7 -11.11 -4.26 -5.48
CA GLU A 7 -9.92 -4.01 -4.66
C GLU A 7 -8.64 -4.53 -5.34
N GLU A 8 -8.69 -5.75 -5.88
CA GLU A 8 -7.56 -6.33 -6.63
C GLU A 8 -7.24 -5.54 -7.91
N LEU A 9 -8.25 -5.09 -8.64
CA LEU A 9 -8.05 -4.23 -9.81
C LEU A 9 -7.42 -2.90 -9.43
N ASN A 10 -7.88 -2.25 -8.36
CA ASN A 10 -7.27 -1.03 -7.84
C ASN A 10 -5.82 -1.25 -7.42
N TYR A 11 -5.50 -2.40 -6.82
CA TYR A 11 -4.13 -2.77 -6.47
C TYR A 11 -3.23 -2.93 -7.71
N ILE A 12 -3.75 -3.57 -8.77
CA ILE A 12 -3.04 -3.68 -10.06
C ILE A 12 -2.79 -2.28 -10.65
N TYR A 13 -3.78 -1.39 -10.65
CA TYR A 13 -3.58 0.01 -11.10
C TYR A 13 -2.52 0.74 -10.27
N ARG A 14 -2.54 0.60 -8.94
CA ARG A 14 -1.49 1.19 -8.06
C ARG A 14 -0.09 0.67 -8.41
N ILE A 15 0.05 -0.62 -8.74
CA ILE A 15 1.33 -1.20 -9.21
C ILE A 15 1.73 -0.63 -10.57
N MET A 16 0.78 -0.49 -11.51
CA MET A 16 1.07 0.07 -12.83
C MET A 16 1.52 1.54 -12.74
N GLU A 17 0.94 2.32 -11.84
CA GLU A 17 1.26 3.74 -11.66
C GLU A 17 2.55 3.96 -10.87
N ASN A 18 2.76 3.21 -9.78
CA ASN A 18 3.83 3.49 -8.82
C ASN A 18 4.98 2.48 -8.83
N GLY A 19 4.87 1.39 -9.60
CA GLY A 19 5.76 0.24 -9.55
C GLY A 19 5.48 -0.66 -8.35
N THR A 20 6.21 -1.78 -8.29
CA THR A 20 6.13 -2.74 -7.18
C THR A 20 6.67 -2.14 -5.88
N GLY A 21 6.43 -2.81 -4.75
CA GLY A 21 7.06 -2.44 -3.47
C GLY A 21 8.58 -2.45 -3.54
N ALA A 22 9.18 -3.39 -4.29
CA ALA A 22 10.62 -3.46 -4.50
C ALA A 22 11.14 -2.25 -5.29
N ASP A 23 10.40 -1.80 -6.32
CA ASP A 23 10.78 -0.59 -7.08
C ASP A 23 10.78 0.65 -6.18
N ARG A 24 9.80 0.78 -5.28
CA ARG A 24 9.75 1.88 -4.31
C ARG A 24 10.91 1.83 -3.32
N GLN A 25 11.24 0.64 -2.80
CA GLN A 25 12.38 0.44 -1.89
C GLN A 25 13.72 0.76 -2.56
N LEU A 26 13.92 0.34 -3.81
CA LEU A 26 15.12 0.67 -4.60
C LEU A 26 15.24 2.17 -4.85
N ARG A 27 14.14 2.86 -5.16
CA ARG A 27 14.14 4.33 -5.29
C ARG A 27 14.52 5.01 -3.97
N LYS A 28 13.94 4.58 -2.84
CA LYS A 28 14.29 5.12 -1.51
C LYS A 28 15.78 4.98 -1.23
N PHE A 29 16.36 3.82 -1.52
CA PHE A 29 17.80 3.61 -1.36
C PHE A 29 18.63 4.49 -2.32
N ALA A 30 18.21 4.64 -3.58
CA ALA A 30 18.91 5.48 -4.54
C ALA A 30 18.89 6.98 -4.15
N GLU A 31 17.82 7.44 -3.51
CA GLU A 31 17.66 8.81 -3.02
C GLU A 31 18.50 9.09 -1.76
N THR A 32 18.57 8.14 -0.83
CA THR A 32 19.14 8.36 0.51
C THR A 32 20.54 7.76 0.68
N GLY A 33 20.85 6.69 -0.05
CA GLY A 33 22.03 5.85 0.18
C GLY A 33 22.02 5.08 1.50
N ASP A 34 20.89 5.06 2.22
CA ASP A 34 20.79 4.59 3.60
C ASP A 34 19.76 3.47 3.72
N LEU A 35 20.23 2.28 4.11
CA LEU A 35 19.39 1.10 4.30
C LEU A 35 18.43 1.24 5.49
N ASN A 36 18.78 2.00 6.54
CA ASN A 36 17.86 2.19 7.67
C ASN A 36 16.59 2.91 7.21
N GLN A 37 16.74 3.91 6.34
CA GLN A 37 15.60 4.63 5.77
C GLN A 37 14.73 3.77 4.82
N VAL A 38 15.29 2.70 4.25
CA VAL A 38 14.50 1.71 3.50
C VAL A 38 13.70 0.83 4.46
N VAL A 39 14.30 0.43 5.59
CA VAL A 39 13.61 -0.35 6.63
C VAL A 39 12.47 0.46 7.25
N ASP A 40 12.72 1.72 7.61
CA ASP A 40 11.69 2.63 8.13
C ASP A 40 10.52 2.75 7.14
N TYR A 41 10.83 2.90 5.84
CA TYR A 41 9.82 2.96 4.78
C TYR A 41 9.00 1.66 4.66
N ILE A 42 9.60 0.48 4.83
CA ILE A 42 8.87 -0.81 4.81
C ILE A 42 7.89 -0.91 5.98
N ILE A 43 8.28 -0.43 7.16
CA ILE A 43 7.42 -0.41 8.34
C ILE A 43 6.21 0.49 8.07
N GLU A 44 6.43 1.71 7.57
CA GLU A 44 5.37 2.66 7.23
C GLU A 44 4.37 2.10 6.21
N GLU A 45 4.84 1.48 5.12
CA GLU A 45 3.97 0.89 4.09
C GLU A 45 3.14 -0.30 4.63
N THR A 46 3.70 -1.07 5.57
CA THR A 46 3.01 -2.20 6.19
C THR A 46 1.94 -1.72 7.16
N GLU A 47 2.22 -0.69 7.95
CA GLU A 47 1.23 -0.07 8.84
C GLU A 47 0.08 0.56 8.05
N GLN A 48 0.39 1.29 6.97
CA GLN A 48 -0.66 1.88 6.11
C GLN A 48 -1.57 0.82 5.50
N GLY A 49 -1.04 -0.33 5.08
CA GLY A 49 -1.83 -1.45 4.59
C GLY A 49 -2.73 -2.12 5.64
N LEU A 50 -2.44 -1.96 6.94
CA LEU A 50 -3.21 -2.52 8.05
C LEU A 50 -4.33 -1.59 8.55
N PHE A 51 -4.23 -0.29 8.31
CA PHE A 51 -5.16 0.73 8.79
C PHE A 51 -5.99 1.42 7.70
N GLU A 52 -5.85 1.05 6.42
CA GLU A 52 -6.87 1.43 5.43
C GLU A 52 -8.23 0.85 5.90
N PRO A 53 -9.26 1.69 6.11
CA PRO A 53 -10.54 1.20 6.59
C PRO A 53 -11.15 0.37 5.47
N SER A 54 -10.99 -0.96 5.57
CA SER A 54 -11.92 -1.89 4.94
C SER A 54 -13.33 -1.40 5.29
N GLY A 55 -14.13 -1.13 4.27
CA GLY A 55 -15.39 -0.36 4.37
C GLY A 55 -16.49 -1.06 5.16
N VAL A 56 -16.32 -1.23 6.47
CA VAL A 56 -17.33 -1.77 7.39
C VAL A 56 -17.91 -0.73 8.36
N ALA A 57 -17.46 0.53 8.29
CA ALA A 57 -18.06 1.64 9.03
C ALA A 57 -19.25 2.24 8.26
N GLY A 58 -20.34 1.47 8.12
CA GLY A 58 -21.49 1.91 7.32
C GLY A 58 -22.76 1.08 7.46
N MET A 59 -23.00 0.42 8.60
CA MET A 59 -24.30 -0.22 8.85
C MET A 59 -24.79 0.06 10.27
N HIS A 60 -24.94 1.35 10.58
CA HIS A 60 -25.89 1.82 11.59
C HIS A 60 -26.99 2.56 10.82
N ARG A 61 -28.15 1.91 10.60
CA ARG A 61 -29.54 2.44 10.71
C ARG A 61 -30.51 1.30 10.39
N GLY A 62 -31.40 1.00 11.34
CA GLY A 62 -32.47 0.01 11.23
C GLY A 62 -32.71 -0.67 12.55
#